data_AF-A0A654C5L8-F1
#
_entry.id   AF-A0A654C5L8-F1
#
_cell.length_a   1.000
_cell.length_b   1.000
_cell.length_c   1.000
_cell.angle_alpha   90.00
_cell.angle_beta   90.00
_cell.angle_gamma   90.00
#
_symmetry.space_group_name_H-M   'P 1'
#
loop_
_entity.id
_entity.type
_entity.pdbx_description
1 polymer ?
#
loop_
_entity_poly.entity_id
_entity_poly.type
_entity_poly.pdbx_seq_one_letter_code
_entity_poly.pdbx_strand_id
1 'polypeptide(L)'
;MLPFGAVGTKTWMAVPMLQSGDYKKMPSLIDLLLSRLATLLPSELKSTEFMKLVIPHRHSMLMSQRRATLIVNRVRLFAFLFAVLTPVWGIIDLMVFTYPLWLGLATFRLLACAAFACLLLFYRPSGNLFDAYRAVALLFAIPTVFYIASHTLLGGYQLTQASAVVATGYAFLPFVLMAGLAIFPLTLLENLVMASVLLLAHALAGYLSWTTLNWPSYAGGFWLLILIAGVTSLASLSQLAFMIALVRQAIRDPLTGVFSRGSGQEILKLQWDTARRHDTGLAVAFIDLDHFKQINDNYGHEAGDLVLRECTQQMLASLRSTDTLLRWGGEEFVVIMPDTDREQARLALSRMIRSSLGRRPDGSPLTASIGLAERCVDFVESAEELLDLADKRMYLAKTSGRNRLCFEAPSEIPSETPLSAA
;
A
#
# COMPACT_ATOMS: atom_id res chain seq x y z
N MET A 1 81.63 16.51 -47.06
CA MET A 1 81.77 17.51 -48.14
C MET A 1 80.41 17.68 -48.79
N LEU A 2 79.97 18.95 -48.88
CA LEU A 2 78.70 19.54 -49.36
C LEU A 2 78.34 19.19 -50.82
N PRO A 3 77.23 19.68 -51.46
CA PRO A 3 76.14 20.56 -50.99
C PRO A 3 74.68 20.22 -51.44
N PHE A 4 73.78 21.03 -50.88
CA PHE A 4 72.42 21.47 -51.23
C PHE A 4 71.89 21.39 -52.69
N GLY A 5 70.57 21.13 -52.80
CA GLY A 5 69.69 21.44 -53.94
C GLY A 5 68.20 21.27 -53.56
N ALA A 6 67.33 22.18 -54.00
CA ALA A 6 66.08 22.59 -53.34
C ALA A 6 64.76 22.02 -53.90
N VAL A 7 63.66 22.46 -53.27
CA VAL A 7 62.28 22.69 -53.79
C VAL A 7 61.21 21.62 -53.50
N GLY A 8 60.09 22.05 -52.90
CA GLY A 8 58.82 21.28 -52.89
C GLY A 8 57.81 21.72 -51.83
N THR A 9 56.99 22.72 -52.15
CA THR A 9 55.84 23.25 -51.39
C THR A 9 54.87 22.17 -50.86
N LYS A 10 54.52 22.22 -49.56
CA LYS A 10 53.37 21.47 -49.00
C LYS A 10 52.31 22.39 -48.42
N THR A 11 51.11 22.14 -48.93
CA THR A 11 49.75 22.59 -48.67
C THR A 11 49.42 22.81 -47.18
N TRP A 12 48.91 23.99 -46.83
CA TRP A 12 48.25 24.24 -45.54
C TRP A 12 46.83 23.67 -45.59
N MET A 13 46.60 22.54 -44.92
CA MET A 13 45.26 22.05 -44.63
C MET A 13 44.68 22.81 -43.44
N ALA A 14 43.48 23.35 -43.63
CA ALA A 14 42.69 24.05 -42.63
C ALA A 14 42.40 23.13 -41.42
N VAL A 15 42.64 23.66 -40.22
CA VAL A 15 42.22 23.06 -38.95
C VAL A 15 40.72 23.27 -38.78
N PRO A 16 39.89 22.23 -38.57
CA PRO A 16 38.48 22.42 -38.26
C PRO A 16 38.34 22.97 -36.83
N MET A 17 37.67 24.12 -36.70
CA MET A 17 37.13 24.62 -35.44
C MET A 17 36.22 23.55 -34.82
N LEU A 18 36.62 23.00 -33.68
CA LEU A 18 35.73 22.20 -32.81
C LEU A 18 34.63 23.12 -32.28
N GLN A 19 33.45 23.01 -32.89
CA GLN A 19 32.21 23.53 -32.34
C GLN A 19 31.95 22.89 -30.97
N SER A 20 31.52 23.73 -30.04
CA SER A 20 31.08 23.43 -28.68
C SER A 20 30.04 22.29 -28.67
N GLY A 21 30.48 21.07 -28.38
CA GLY A 21 29.64 19.89 -28.21
C GLY A 21 29.42 19.57 -26.74
N ASP A 22 28.14 19.55 -26.35
CA ASP A 22 27.55 18.83 -25.22
C ASP A 22 28.45 18.54 -23.99
N TYR A 23 28.42 19.46 -23.02
CA TYR A 23 28.61 19.06 -21.63
C TYR A 23 27.40 18.21 -21.22
N LYS A 24 27.44 16.89 -21.46
CA LYS A 24 26.69 15.94 -20.64
C LYS A 24 27.09 16.23 -19.19
N LYS A 25 26.21 16.90 -18.44
CA LYS A 25 26.39 17.06 -16.99
C LYS A 25 26.74 15.69 -16.44
N MET A 26 27.96 15.53 -15.92
CA MET A 26 28.29 14.34 -15.16
C MET A 26 27.22 14.18 -14.09
N PRO A 27 26.57 13.00 -13.98
CA PRO A 27 25.62 12.77 -12.91
C PRO A 27 26.32 13.10 -11.60
N SER A 28 25.68 13.90 -10.76
CA SER A 28 26.28 14.28 -9.48
C SER A 28 26.59 13.01 -8.69
N LEU A 29 27.53 13.07 -7.75
CA LEU A 29 27.85 11.93 -6.89
C LEU A 29 26.58 11.41 -6.18
N ILE A 30 25.62 12.30 -5.95
CA ILE A 30 24.28 12.01 -5.43
C ILE A 30 23.45 11.20 -6.45
N ASP A 31 23.44 11.56 -7.73
CA ASP A 31 22.74 10.79 -8.77
C ASP A 31 23.34 9.39 -8.98
N LEU A 32 24.67 9.28 -8.86
CA LEU A 32 25.37 7.99 -8.94
C LEU A 32 25.06 7.10 -7.72
N LEU A 33 24.99 7.69 -6.52
CA LEU A 33 24.60 6.99 -5.30
C LEU A 33 23.11 6.61 -5.31
N LEU A 34 22.24 7.51 -5.76
CA LEU A 34 20.79 7.24 -5.89
C LEU A 34 20.52 6.14 -6.90
N SER A 35 21.24 6.11 -8.03
CA SER A 35 21.11 5.02 -9.01
C SER A 35 21.63 3.69 -8.48
N ARG A 36 22.76 3.67 -7.75
CA ARG A 36 23.27 2.47 -7.05
C ARG A 36 22.33 2.00 -5.94
N LEU A 37 21.76 2.91 -5.15
CA LEU A 37 20.76 2.58 -4.11
C LEU A 37 19.46 2.07 -4.72
N ALA A 38 19.06 2.61 -5.88
CA ALA A 38 17.92 2.09 -6.64
C ALA A 38 18.14 0.64 -7.12
N THR A 39 19.38 0.25 -7.42
CA THR A 39 19.71 -1.17 -7.73
C THR A 39 19.77 -2.09 -6.50
N LEU A 40 19.83 -1.53 -5.28
CA LEU A 40 19.80 -2.28 -4.02
C LEU A 40 18.38 -2.45 -3.46
N LEU A 41 17.44 -1.62 -3.90
CA LEU A 41 16.02 -1.86 -3.70
C LEU A 41 15.58 -3.04 -4.60
N PRO A 42 14.53 -3.79 -4.23
CA PRO A 42 14.01 -4.86 -5.07
C PRO A 42 13.83 -4.34 -6.50
N SER A 43 14.28 -5.11 -7.50
CA SER A 43 14.22 -4.78 -8.94
C SER A 43 12.80 -4.47 -9.47
N GLU A 44 11.80 -4.52 -8.60
CA GLU A 44 10.37 -4.32 -8.81
C GLU A 44 9.94 -2.84 -8.76
N LEU A 45 10.75 -1.95 -8.19
CA LEU A 45 10.46 -0.51 -8.13
C LEU A 45 11.01 0.25 -9.34
N LYS A 46 10.14 0.99 -10.03
CA LYS A 46 10.58 1.89 -11.10
C LYS A 46 11.26 3.11 -10.49
N SER A 47 12.25 3.67 -11.16
CA SER A 47 12.98 4.89 -10.72
C SER A 47 12.03 6.06 -10.37
N THR A 48 10.90 6.17 -11.07
CA THR A 48 9.86 7.19 -10.83
C THR A 48 9.09 7.03 -9.51
N GLU A 49 9.25 5.90 -8.82
CA GLU A 49 8.51 5.57 -7.60
C GLU A 49 9.35 5.64 -6.34
N PHE A 50 10.66 5.91 -6.47
CA PHE A 50 11.55 6.11 -5.35
C PHE A 50 11.03 7.19 -4.39
N MET A 51 10.46 8.27 -4.92
CA MET A 51 9.87 9.34 -4.11
C MET A 51 8.69 8.88 -3.24
N LYS A 52 8.00 7.79 -3.60
CA LYS A 52 6.95 7.18 -2.78
C LYS A 52 7.53 6.52 -1.52
N LEU A 53 8.81 6.14 -1.52
CA LEU A 53 9.47 5.61 -0.33
C LEU A 53 9.93 6.71 0.63
N VAL A 54 10.17 7.92 0.11
CA VAL A 54 10.73 9.02 0.89
C VAL A 54 9.62 9.82 1.59
N ILE A 55 8.52 10.11 0.89
CA ILE A 55 7.47 11.05 1.36
C ILE A 55 6.09 10.38 1.31
N PRO A 56 5.25 10.52 2.36
CA PRO A 56 3.93 9.86 2.41
C PRO A 56 2.88 10.44 1.47
N HIS A 57 2.96 11.73 1.11
CA HIS A 57 1.94 12.44 0.33
C HIS A 57 1.83 12.03 -1.16
N ARG A 58 2.67 11.09 -1.63
CA ARG A 58 2.64 10.61 -3.03
C ARG A 58 2.00 9.24 -3.20
N HIS A 59 1.41 8.69 -2.14
CA HIS A 59 0.68 7.43 -2.21
C HIS A 59 -0.71 7.64 -2.81
N SER A 60 -1.16 6.68 -3.63
CA SER A 60 -2.55 6.67 -4.07
C SER A 60 -3.46 6.42 -2.87
N MET A 61 -4.74 6.81 -2.99
CA MET A 61 -5.68 6.70 -1.88
C MET A 61 -5.82 5.25 -1.38
N LEU A 62 -5.89 4.27 -2.30
CA LEU A 62 -5.93 2.83 -1.98
C LEU A 62 -4.68 2.37 -1.22
N MET A 63 -3.51 2.87 -1.61
CA MET A 63 -2.25 2.55 -0.93
C MET A 63 -2.25 3.10 0.48
N SER A 64 -2.68 4.35 0.67
CA SER A 64 -2.80 4.98 1.98
C SER A 64 -3.77 4.22 2.89
N GLN A 65 -4.92 3.78 2.38
CA GLN A 65 -5.91 3.00 3.15
C GLN A 65 -5.37 1.63 3.59
N ARG A 66 -4.76 0.88 2.66
CA ARG A 66 -4.17 -0.44 2.97
C ARG A 66 -3.02 -0.31 3.97
N ARG A 67 -2.17 0.69 3.77
CA ARG A 67 -1.06 1.02 4.67
C ARG A 67 -1.55 1.38 6.07
N ALA A 68 -2.55 2.26 6.17
CA ALA A 68 -3.15 2.64 7.45
C ALA A 68 -3.71 1.43 8.20
N THR A 69 -4.43 0.55 7.49
CA THR A 69 -4.99 -0.68 8.05
C THR A 69 -3.90 -1.62 8.57
N LEU A 70 -2.83 -1.83 7.79
CA LEU A 70 -1.69 -2.65 8.19
C LEU A 70 -0.97 -2.08 9.42
N ILE A 71 -0.75 -0.76 9.47
CA ILE A 71 -0.14 -0.09 10.62
C ILE A 71 -0.97 -0.32 11.89
N VAL A 72 -2.29 -0.06 11.84
CA VAL A 72 -3.16 -0.24 13.02
C VAL A 72 -3.19 -1.70 13.47
N ASN A 73 -3.26 -2.66 12.54
CA ASN A 73 -3.21 -4.08 12.88
C ASN A 73 -1.90 -4.46 13.59
N ARG A 74 -0.76 -3.94 13.12
CA ARG A 74 0.54 -4.14 13.77
C ARG A 74 0.58 -3.46 15.13
N VAL A 75 0.03 -2.25 15.28
CA VAL A 75 -0.09 -1.59 16.58
C VAL A 75 -0.86 -2.47 17.58
N ARG A 76 -1.99 -3.03 17.18
CA ARG A 76 -2.80 -3.92 18.03
C ARG A 76 -2.04 -5.19 18.42
N LEU A 77 -1.37 -5.83 17.47
CA LEU A 77 -0.54 -7.01 17.73
C LEU A 77 0.55 -6.72 18.78
N PHE A 78 1.23 -5.58 18.65
CA PHE A 78 2.27 -5.18 19.59
C PHE A 78 1.71 -4.74 20.94
N ALA A 79 0.58 -4.04 20.96
CA ALA A 79 -0.13 -3.71 22.19
C ALA A 79 -0.52 -4.99 22.94
N PHE A 80 -1.01 -6.02 22.26
CA PHE A 80 -1.26 -7.33 22.86
C PHE A 80 0.03 -7.95 23.43
N LEU A 81 1.12 -7.99 22.65
CA LEU A 81 2.40 -8.53 23.09
C LEU A 81 2.90 -7.82 24.36
N PHE A 82 2.90 -6.48 24.37
CA PHE A 82 3.33 -5.72 25.54
C PHE A 82 2.38 -5.87 26.73
N ALA A 83 1.06 -5.96 26.51
CA ALA A 83 0.10 -6.21 27.59
C ALA A 83 0.36 -7.56 28.29
N VAL A 84 0.87 -8.56 27.57
CA VAL A 84 1.25 -9.87 28.14
C VAL A 84 2.64 -9.84 28.77
N LEU A 85 3.65 -9.29 28.09
CA LEU A 85 5.03 -9.32 28.57
C LEU A 85 5.27 -8.39 29.78
N THR A 86 4.57 -7.27 29.85
CA THR A 86 4.73 -6.28 30.94
C THR A 86 4.48 -6.86 32.33
N PRO A 87 3.36 -7.57 32.61
CA PRO A 87 3.12 -8.20 33.91
C PRO A 87 4.04 -9.40 34.18
N VAL A 88 4.43 -10.16 33.15
CA VAL A 88 5.35 -11.31 33.31
C VAL A 88 6.69 -10.84 33.90
N TRP A 89 7.23 -9.71 33.43
CA TRP A 89 8.45 -9.15 34.02
C TRP A 89 8.25 -8.66 35.46
N GLY A 90 7.03 -8.27 35.85
CA GLY A 90 6.72 -7.89 37.23
C GLY A 90 6.99 -8.99 38.27
N ILE A 91 7.04 -10.26 37.84
CA ILE A 91 7.44 -11.41 38.68
C ILE A 91 8.93 -11.34 39.00
N ILE A 92 9.77 -10.98 38.02
CA ILE A 92 11.21 -10.79 38.22
C ILE A 92 11.44 -9.64 39.20
N ASP A 93 10.71 -8.55 39.03
CA ASP A 93 10.81 -7.39 39.93
C ASP A 93 10.48 -7.78 41.39
N LEU A 94 9.49 -8.67 41.60
CA LEU A 94 9.10 -9.16 42.92
C LEU A 94 10.21 -9.96 43.61
N MET A 95 11.00 -10.71 42.83
CA MET A 95 12.08 -11.54 43.36
C MET A 95 13.33 -10.73 43.72
N VAL A 96 13.47 -9.52 43.17
CA VAL A 96 14.74 -8.78 43.18
C VAL A 96 14.66 -7.47 43.97
N PHE A 97 13.52 -6.78 43.93
CA PHE A 97 13.36 -5.48 44.59
C PHE A 97 12.65 -5.60 45.94
N THR A 98 12.90 -4.64 46.83
CA THR A 98 12.18 -4.54 48.10
C THR A 98 10.70 -4.23 47.85
N TYR A 99 9.83 -4.64 48.78
CA TYR A 99 8.38 -4.49 48.63
C TYR A 99 7.92 -3.06 48.27
N PRO A 100 8.43 -1.96 48.89
CA PRO A 100 8.01 -0.61 48.52
C PRO A 100 8.38 -0.22 47.08
N LEU A 101 9.59 -0.58 46.63
CA LEU A 101 10.04 -0.30 45.27
C LEU A 101 9.28 -1.15 44.25
N TRP A 102 9.10 -2.44 44.55
CA TRP A 102 8.30 -3.34 43.74
C TRP A 102 6.86 -2.85 43.58
N LEU A 103 6.20 -2.40 44.64
CA LEU A 103 4.83 -1.91 44.59
C LEU A 103 4.69 -0.71 43.65
N GLY A 104 5.65 0.22 43.67
CA GLY A 104 5.70 1.34 42.74
C GLY A 104 5.85 0.90 41.28
N LEU A 105 6.81 -0.01 41.01
CA LEU A 105 7.02 -0.57 39.67
C LEU A 105 5.81 -1.37 39.17
N ALA A 106 5.20 -2.17 40.04
CA ALA A 106 3.99 -2.93 39.73
C ALA A 106 2.82 -2.01 39.38
N THR A 107 2.67 -0.88 40.08
CA THR A 107 1.66 0.13 39.75
C THR A 107 1.87 0.71 38.35
N PHE A 108 3.09 1.11 38.00
CA PHE A 108 3.39 1.59 36.65
C PHE A 108 3.18 0.53 35.57
N ARG A 109 3.48 -0.75 35.86
CA ARG A 109 3.22 -1.87 34.95
C ARG A 109 1.73 -2.10 34.73
N LEU A 110 0.92 -2.05 35.79
CA LEU A 110 -0.54 -2.20 35.69
C LEU A 110 -1.14 -1.06 34.86
N LEU A 111 -0.70 0.17 35.06
CA LEU A 111 -1.12 1.32 34.24
C LEU A 111 -0.71 1.16 32.77
N ALA A 112 0.52 0.75 32.50
CA ALA A 112 0.99 0.49 31.13
C ALA A 112 0.20 -0.65 30.48
N CYS A 113 -0.06 -1.74 31.20
CA CYS A 113 -0.86 -2.88 30.75
C CYS A 113 -2.30 -2.46 30.42
N ALA A 114 -2.93 -1.66 31.28
CA ALA A 114 -4.27 -1.12 31.04
C ALA A 114 -4.29 -0.21 29.80
N ALA A 115 -3.25 0.61 29.61
CA ALA A 115 -3.13 1.47 28.43
C ALA A 115 -2.95 0.66 27.13
N PHE A 116 -2.13 -0.40 27.14
CA PHE A 116 -2.01 -1.31 25.99
C PHE A 116 -3.31 -2.07 25.71
N ALA A 117 -4.01 -2.55 26.76
CA ALA A 117 -5.30 -3.20 26.61
C ALA A 117 -6.36 -2.24 26.03
N CYS A 118 -6.36 -0.98 26.45
CA CYS A 118 -7.20 0.07 25.89
C CYS A 118 -6.90 0.28 24.39
N LEU A 119 -5.63 0.41 24.03
CA LEU A 119 -5.20 0.54 22.62
C LEU A 119 -5.63 -0.68 21.78
N LEU A 120 -5.54 -1.89 22.33
CA LEU A 120 -5.93 -3.14 21.67
C LEU A 120 -7.45 -3.24 21.42
N LEU A 121 -8.26 -2.84 22.41
CA LEU A 121 -9.72 -3.02 22.41
C LEU A 121 -10.47 -1.90 21.66
N PHE A 122 -10.00 -0.65 21.78
CA PHE A 122 -10.73 0.51 21.27
C PHE A 122 -10.20 1.07 19.96
N TYR A 123 -8.93 0.84 19.60
CA TYR A 123 -8.37 1.37 18.36
C TYR A 123 -8.66 0.43 17.18
N ARG A 124 -9.59 0.82 16.29
CA ARG A 124 -9.99 0.03 15.11
C ARG A 124 -9.44 0.63 13.81
N PRO A 125 -9.13 -0.19 12.79
CA PRO A 125 -8.69 0.32 11.49
C PRO A 125 -9.79 1.15 10.81
N SER A 126 -9.56 2.44 10.62
CA SER A 126 -10.46 3.36 9.89
C SER A 126 -10.11 3.53 8.42
N GLY A 127 -8.93 3.02 8.00
CA GLY A 127 -8.35 3.30 6.67
C GLY A 127 -7.74 4.71 6.56
N ASN A 128 -7.77 5.53 7.62
CA ASN A 128 -7.14 6.85 7.62
C ASN A 128 -5.71 6.77 8.18
N LEU A 129 -4.77 7.36 7.44
CA LEU A 129 -3.36 7.38 7.79
C LEU A 129 -3.08 8.24 9.04
N PHE A 130 -3.87 9.29 9.27
CA PHE A 130 -3.74 10.11 10.47
C PHE A 130 -4.06 9.32 11.74
N ASP A 131 -5.14 8.53 11.71
CA ASP A 131 -5.48 7.64 12.82
C ASP A 131 -4.41 6.57 13.00
N ALA A 132 -3.84 6.04 11.91
CA ALA A 132 -2.73 5.10 12.00
C ALA A 132 -1.51 5.70 12.72
N TYR A 133 -1.11 6.93 12.40
CA TYR A 133 0.00 7.60 13.09
C TYR A 133 -0.28 7.86 14.56
N ARG A 134 -1.51 8.27 14.91
CA ARG A 134 -1.92 8.42 16.31
C ARG A 134 -1.81 7.11 17.08
N ALA A 135 -2.19 5.99 16.46
CA ALA A 135 -2.06 4.67 17.08
C ALA A 135 -0.59 4.33 17.37
N VAL A 136 0.31 4.57 16.40
CA VAL A 136 1.74 4.33 16.60
C VAL A 136 2.30 5.27 17.66
N ALA A 137 1.95 6.56 17.63
CA ALA A 137 2.38 7.51 18.65
C ALA A 137 1.98 7.06 20.06
N LEU A 138 0.74 6.61 20.25
CA LEU A 138 0.25 6.08 21.53
C LEU A 138 0.99 4.79 21.94
N LEU A 139 1.20 3.86 21.01
CA LEU A 139 1.94 2.61 21.27
C LEU A 139 3.34 2.88 21.82
N PHE A 140 4.03 3.89 21.29
CA PHE A 140 5.38 4.26 21.71
C PHE A 140 5.40 5.17 22.94
N ALA A 141 4.37 6.00 23.13
CA ALA A 141 4.23 6.86 24.29
C ALA A 141 4.10 6.05 25.60
N ILE A 142 3.32 4.97 25.61
CA ILE A 142 3.09 4.13 26.81
C ILE A 142 4.42 3.62 27.42
N PRO A 143 5.27 2.88 26.69
CA PRO A 143 6.56 2.43 27.21
C PRO A 143 7.54 3.58 27.46
N THR A 144 7.47 4.68 26.71
CA THR A 144 8.32 5.85 26.96
C THR A 144 7.99 6.50 28.31
N VAL A 145 6.71 6.69 28.64
CA VAL A 145 6.26 7.19 29.94
C VAL A 145 6.65 6.21 31.05
N PHE A 146 6.48 4.91 30.83
CA PHE A 146 6.93 3.88 31.76
C PHE A 146 8.44 3.94 32.02
N TYR A 147 9.26 4.13 30.97
CA TYR A 147 10.71 4.28 31.09
C TYR A 147 11.09 5.46 31.97
N ILE A 148 10.49 6.63 31.73
CA ILE A 148 10.76 7.84 32.53
C ILE A 148 10.36 7.60 33.99
N ALA A 149 9.13 7.15 34.23
CA ALA A 149 8.60 6.93 35.58
C ALA A 149 9.40 5.89 36.37
N SER A 150 9.77 4.77 35.73
CA SER A 150 10.57 3.72 36.36
C SER A 150 12.00 4.18 36.69
N HIS A 151 12.67 4.94 35.81
CA HIS A 151 14.01 5.46 36.11
C HIS A 151 13.99 6.52 37.22
N THR A 152 12.99 7.40 37.23
CA THR A 152 12.82 8.37 38.32
C THR A 152 12.63 7.67 39.67
N LEU A 153 11.83 6.60 39.70
CA LEU A 153 11.62 5.81 40.91
C LEU A 153 12.89 5.06 41.34
N LEU A 154 13.55 4.36 40.41
CA LEU A 154 14.76 3.59 40.69
C LEU A 154 15.91 4.46 41.18
N GLY A 155 16.06 5.68 40.66
CA GLY A 155 17.09 6.64 41.09
C GLY A 155 16.97 7.09 42.54
N GLY A 156 15.79 6.93 43.17
CA GLY A 156 15.56 7.23 44.58
C GLY A 156 16.03 6.15 45.57
N TYR A 157 16.47 4.98 45.08
CA TYR A 157 16.84 3.84 45.91
C TYR A 157 18.32 3.45 45.73
N GLN A 158 18.96 3.04 46.81
CA GLN A 158 20.31 2.45 46.76
C GLN A 158 20.20 0.96 46.38
N LEU A 159 20.55 0.64 45.15
CA LEU A 159 20.49 -0.72 44.62
C LEU A 159 21.84 -1.42 44.77
N THR A 160 21.83 -2.67 45.22
CA THR A 160 23.05 -3.49 45.40
C THR A 160 22.94 -4.85 44.72
N GLN A 161 24.08 -5.35 44.23
CA GLN A 161 24.21 -6.69 43.63
C GLN A 161 23.15 -6.96 42.53
N ALA A 162 22.27 -7.95 42.73
CA ALA A 162 21.27 -8.37 41.77
C ALA A 162 20.27 -7.27 41.37
N SER A 163 19.90 -6.38 42.30
CA SER A 163 18.95 -5.30 42.05
C SER A 163 19.50 -4.22 41.11
N ALA A 164 20.80 -3.94 41.17
CA ALA A 164 21.46 -3.03 40.25
C ALA A 164 21.53 -3.60 38.82
N VAL A 165 21.77 -4.91 38.70
CA VAL A 165 21.79 -5.60 37.40
C VAL A 165 20.41 -5.57 36.74
N VAL A 166 19.35 -5.91 37.49
CA VAL A 166 17.99 -5.89 36.95
C VAL A 166 17.52 -4.47 36.62
N ALA A 167 17.87 -3.47 37.44
CA ALA A 167 17.57 -2.07 37.15
C ALA A 167 18.27 -1.57 35.87
N THR A 168 19.49 -2.04 35.57
CA THR A 168 20.16 -1.75 34.29
C THR A 168 19.35 -2.27 33.10
N GLY A 169 18.57 -3.34 33.29
CA GLY A 169 17.64 -3.87 32.29
C GLY A 169 16.64 -2.85 31.77
N TYR A 170 16.20 -1.90 32.60
CA TYR A 170 15.26 -0.86 32.21
C TYR A 170 15.85 0.14 31.21
N ALA A 171 17.17 0.33 31.24
CA ALA A 171 17.88 1.20 30.30
C ALA A 171 17.83 0.67 28.85
N PHE A 172 17.46 -0.60 28.64
CA PHE A 172 17.35 -1.20 27.30
C PHE A 172 16.04 -0.90 26.58
N LEU A 173 15.03 -0.31 27.25
CA LEU A 173 13.72 -0.08 26.61
C LEU A 173 13.80 0.80 25.35
N PRO A 174 14.58 1.90 25.29
CA PRO A 174 14.72 2.70 24.07
C PRO A 174 15.21 1.90 22.86
N PHE A 175 16.03 0.86 23.08
CA PHE A 175 16.52 -0.03 22.01
C PHE A 175 15.41 -0.92 21.47
N VAL A 176 14.57 -1.46 22.36
CA VAL A 176 13.39 -2.24 21.99
C VAL A 176 12.40 -1.38 21.20
N LEU A 177 12.19 -0.12 21.62
CA LEU A 177 11.35 0.82 20.88
C LEU A 177 11.95 1.14 19.51
N MET A 178 13.24 1.46 19.43
CA MET A 178 13.90 1.76 18.17
C MET A 178 13.79 0.58 17.18
N ALA A 179 14.06 -0.64 17.63
CA ALA A 179 13.88 -1.85 16.83
C ALA A 179 12.41 -2.08 16.46
N GLY A 180 11.48 -1.71 17.36
CA GLY A 180 10.04 -1.76 17.15
C GLY A 180 9.56 -0.95 15.95
N LEU A 181 10.25 0.14 15.58
CA LEU A 181 9.92 0.92 14.38
C LEU A 181 10.06 0.09 13.09
N ALA A 182 10.93 -0.93 13.07
CA ALA A 182 11.21 -1.75 11.89
C ALA A 182 10.00 -2.60 11.47
N ILE A 183 9.03 -2.76 12.37
CA ILE A 183 7.77 -3.43 12.08
C ILE A 183 6.84 -2.56 11.24
N PHE A 184 6.99 -1.25 11.16
CA PHE A 184 6.02 -0.42 10.46
C PHE A 184 6.49 -0.10 9.04
N PRO A 185 5.61 -0.18 8.02
CA PRO A 185 5.96 0.18 6.64
C PRO A 185 5.98 1.71 6.51
N LEU A 186 6.96 2.34 7.17
CA LEU A 186 7.16 3.78 7.22
C LEU A 186 8.08 4.24 6.08
N THR A 187 7.73 5.41 5.55
CA THR A 187 8.59 6.19 4.66
C THR A 187 9.86 6.63 5.38
N LEU A 188 10.87 7.05 4.62
CA LEU A 188 12.12 7.55 5.20
C LEU A 188 11.86 8.76 6.12
N LEU A 189 11.04 9.72 5.68
CA LEU A 189 10.76 10.92 6.47
C LEU A 189 10.07 10.58 7.80
N GLU A 190 9.03 9.74 7.78
CA GLU A 190 8.33 9.33 9.00
C GLU A 190 9.27 8.61 9.97
N ASN A 191 10.10 7.69 9.47
CA ASN A 191 11.09 7.01 10.31
C ASN A 191 12.07 7.99 10.94
N LEU A 192 12.60 8.94 10.17
CA LEU A 192 13.52 9.95 10.70
C LEU A 192 12.86 10.80 11.79
N VAL A 193 11.61 11.21 11.58
CA VAL A 193 10.85 11.97 12.60
C VAL A 193 10.68 11.12 13.87
N MET A 194 10.21 9.88 13.75
CA MET A 194 9.95 9.03 14.92
C MET A 194 11.24 8.63 15.65
N ALA A 195 12.29 8.26 14.91
CA ALA A 195 13.58 7.94 15.48
C ALA A 195 14.21 9.16 16.18
N SER A 196 14.04 10.38 15.62
CA SER A 196 14.56 11.60 16.25
C SER A 196 13.93 11.87 17.61
N VAL A 197 12.62 11.61 17.78
CA VAL A 197 11.94 11.77 19.07
C VAL A 197 12.53 10.82 20.12
N LEU A 198 12.76 9.55 19.77
CA LEU A 198 13.35 8.56 20.68
C LEU A 198 14.82 8.87 21.00
N LEU A 199 15.61 9.32 20.02
CA LEU A 199 16.99 9.74 20.22
C LEU A 199 17.08 10.98 21.12
N LEU A 200 16.22 11.97 20.91
CA LEU A 200 16.14 13.16 21.76
C LEU A 200 15.72 12.82 23.19
N ALA A 201 14.74 11.92 23.37
CA ALA A 201 14.34 11.45 24.69
C ALA A 201 15.49 10.74 25.42
N HIS A 202 16.27 9.91 24.72
CA HIS A 202 17.43 9.25 25.30
C HIS A 202 18.57 10.25 25.60
N ALA A 203 18.83 11.20 24.69
CA ALA A 203 19.79 12.28 24.88
C ALA A 203 19.48 13.11 26.14
N LEU A 204 18.21 13.47 26.31
CA LEU A 204 17.72 14.22 27.46
C LEU A 204 17.87 13.41 28.76
N ALA A 205 17.56 12.11 28.74
CA ALA A 205 17.74 11.25 29.90
C ALA A 205 19.21 11.18 30.35
N GLY A 206 20.17 11.14 29.41
CA GLY A 206 21.59 11.23 29.72
C GLY A 206 22.01 12.59 30.26
N TYR A 207 21.51 13.68 29.67
CA TYR A 207 21.78 15.05 30.14
C TYR A 207 21.28 15.27 31.58
N LEU A 208 20.10 14.75 31.90
CA LEU A 208 19.51 14.80 33.25
C LEU A 208 20.13 13.79 34.23
N SER A 209 21.15 13.03 33.81
CA SER A 209 21.81 12.00 34.62
C SER A 209 20.84 10.93 35.16
N TRP A 210 19.75 10.66 34.45
CA TRP A 210 18.82 9.56 34.78
C TRP A 210 19.37 8.19 34.40
N THR A 211 20.43 8.17 33.60
CA THR A 211 21.04 6.93 33.14
C THR A 211 21.90 6.33 34.25
N THR A 212 21.61 5.09 34.64
CA THR A 212 22.43 4.31 35.58
C THR A 212 23.77 3.84 34.98
N LEU A 213 23.96 4.07 33.67
CA LEU A 213 25.18 3.75 32.93
C LEU A 213 26.25 4.81 33.12
N ASN A 214 27.52 4.38 33.15
CA ASN A 214 28.65 5.29 33.07
C ASN A 214 28.71 5.99 31.69
N TRP A 215 29.44 7.11 31.61
CA TRP A 215 29.52 7.91 30.37
C TRP A 215 29.98 7.11 29.14
N PRO A 216 31.01 6.24 29.21
CA PRO A 216 31.40 5.39 28.08
C PRO A 216 30.29 4.44 27.60
N SER A 217 29.62 3.74 28.54
CA SER A 217 28.53 2.82 28.21
C SER A 217 27.31 3.56 27.66
N TYR A 218 27.01 4.75 28.19
CA TYR A 218 25.97 5.61 27.66
C TYR A 218 26.25 6.05 26.22
N ALA A 219 27.47 6.56 25.94
CA ALA A 219 27.87 6.95 24.59
C ALA A 219 27.82 5.77 23.60
N GLY A 220 28.28 4.59 24.03
CA GLY A 220 28.16 3.35 23.25
C GLY A 220 26.70 2.95 22.98
N GLY A 221 25.83 3.08 23.99
CA GLY A 221 24.40 2.84 23.85
C GLY A 221 23.72 3.82 22.89
N PHE A 222 24.05 5.10 22.97
CA PHE A 222 23.56 6.13 22.06
C PHE A 222 23.98 5.87 20.61
N TRP A 223 25.25 5.50 20.39
CA TRP A 223 25.75 5.09 19.08
C TRP A 223 25.01 3.86 18.55
N LEU A 224 24.81 2.84 19.38
CA LEU A 224 24.04 1.65 19.01
C LEU A 224 22.59 1.99 18.63
N LEU A 225 21.93 2.94 19.32
CA LEU A 225 20.60 3.41 18.93
C LEU A 225 20.58 4.06 17.54
N ILE A 226 21.60 4.85 17.19
CA ILE A 226 21.73 5.43 15.83
C ILE A 226 21.86 4.32 14.79
N LEU A 227 22.67 3.29 15.06
CA LEU A 227 22.82 2.15 14.16
C LEU A 227 21.50 1.39 14.00
N ILE A 228 20.78 1.11 15.09
CA ILE A 228 19.47 0.45 15.05
C ILE A 228 18.47 1.32 14.28
N ALA A 229 18.49 2.65 14.44
CA ALA A 229 17.63 3.57 13.68
C ALA A 229 17.89 3.49 12.17
N GLY A 230 19.16 3.40 11.75
CA GLY A 230 19.55 3.21 10.35
C GLY A 230 19.05 1.89 9.78
N VAL A 231 19.30 0.77 10.48
CA VAL A 231 18.83 -0.58 10.09
C VAL A 231 17.31 -0.63 10.02
N THR A 232 16.64 -0.03 11.00
CA THR A 232 15.18 0.04 11.10
C THR A 232 14.58 0.85 9.96
N SER A 233 15.19 1.98 9.61
CA SER A 233 14.78 2.78 8.47
C SER A 233 14.89 1.97 7.17
N LEU A 234 15.98 1.23 6.99
CA LEU A 234 16.16 0.36 5.83
C LEU A 234 15.12 -0.78 5.79
N ALA A 235 14.86 -1.44 6.92
CA ALA A 235 13.87 -2.50 7.04
C ALA A 235 12.45 -1.98 6.71
N SER A 236 12.08 -0.81 7.24
CA SER A 236 10.79 -0.17 6.97
C SER A 236 10.63 0.21 5.51
N LEU A 237 11.69 0.76 4.90
CA LEU A 237 11.72 1.09 3.47
C LEU A 237 11.56 -0.14 2.60
N SER A 238 12.24 -1.24 2.95
CA SER A 238 12.10 -2.52 2.26
C SER A 238 10.66 -3.04 2.33
N GLN A 239 10.04 -3.03 3.52
CA GLN A 239 8.63 -3.44 3.67
C GLN A 239 7.67 -2.54 2.89
N LEU A 240 7.90 -1.23 2.90
CA LEU A 240 7.10 -0.29 2.12
C LEU A 240 7.26 -0.54 0.61
N ALA A 241 8.47 -0.82 0.15
CA ALA A 241 8.76 -1.18 -1.23
C ALA A 241 8.00 -2.44 -1.67
N PHE A 242 8.08 -3.52 -0.87
CA PHE A 242 7.34 -4.76 -1.13
C PHE A 242 5.83 -4.51 -1.15
N MET A 243 5.30 -3.74 -0.20
CA MET A 243 3.87 -3.41 -0.17
C MET A 243 3.43 -2.62 -1.41
N ILE A 244 4.24 -1.66 -1.86
CA ILE A 244 3.98 -0.89 -3.10
C ILE A 244 3.99 -1.81 -4.33
N ALA A 245 4.92 -2.76 -4.40
CA ALA A 245 5.01 -3.71 -5.49
C ALA A 245 3.80 -4.67 -5.50
N LEU A 246 3.46 -5.25 -4.34
CA LEU A 246 2.30 -6.14 -4.18
C LEU A 246 0.99 -5.45 -4.56
N VAL A 247 0.78 -4.22 -4.09
CA VAL A 247 -0.46 -3.52 -4.43
C VAL A 247 -0.48 -3.12 -5.90
N ARG A 248 0.65 -2.76 -6.51
CA ARG A 248 0.69 -2.53 -7.95
C ARG A 248 0.31 -3.78 -8.75
N GLN A 249 0.85 -4.94 -8.38
CA GLN A 249 0.48 -6.21 -9.00
C GLN A 249 -1.00 -6.53 -8.77
N ALA A 250 -1.53 -6.20 -7.59
CA ALA A 250 -2.94 -6.40 -7.28
C ALA A 250 -3.88 -5.38 -7.96
N ILE A 251 -3.40 -4.20 -8.38
CA ILE A 251 -4.25 -3.16 -8.97
C ILE A 251 -4.70 -3.52 -10.39
N ARG A 252 -3.84 -4.17 -11.19
CA ARG A 252 -4.14 -4.49 -12.59
C ARG A 252 -4.19 -6.00 -12.80
N ASP A 253 -5.11 -6.44 -13.65
CA ASP A 253 -5.14 -7.81 -14.14
C ASP A 253 -3.89 -8.06 -15.02
N PRO A 254 -3.09 -9.11 -14.75
CA PRO A 254 -1.83 -9.35 -15.44
C PRO A 254 -2.00 -9.73 -16.92
N LEU A 255 -3.15 -10.29 -17.30
CA LEU A 255 -3.39 -10.73 -18.67
C LEU A 255 -3.79 -9.55 -19.58
N THR A 256 -4.71 -8.72 -19.10
CA THR A 256 -5.40 -7.68 -19.87
C THR A 256 -4.89 -6.26 -19.58
N GLY A 257 -4.23 -6.04 -18.44
CA GLY A 257 -3.69 -4.75 -18.02
C GLY A 257 -4.73 -3.75 -17.51
N VAL A 258 -6.03 -4.08 -17.55
CA VAL A 258 -7.09 -3.27 -16.92
C VAL A 258 -7.11 -3.47 -15.41
N PHE A 259 -7.99 -2.77 -14.69
CA PHE A 259 -8.08 -2.94 -13.24
C PHE A 259 -8.52 -4.36 -12.87
N SER A 260 -8.01 -4.88 -11.76
CA SER A 260 -8.47 -6.16 -11.20
C SER A 260 -9.83 -5.97 -10.50
N ARG A 261 -10.53 -7.08 -10.24
CA ARG A 261 -11.75 -7.08 -9.42
C ARG A 261 -11.59 -6.30 -8.10
N GLY A 262 -10.49 -6.54 -7.37
CA GLY A 262 -10.27 -5.93 -6.06
C GLY A 262 -10.13 -4.42 -6.12
N SER A 263 -9.30 -3.90 -7.05
CA SER A 263 -9.16 -2.45 -7.22
C SER A 263 -10.41 -1.82 -7.83
N GLY A 264 -11.10 -2.55 -8.71
CA GLY A 264 -12.37 -2.14 -9.30
C GLY A 264 -13.48 -1.88 -8.28
N GLN A 265 -13.64 -2.77 -7.29
CA GLN A 265 -14.60 -2.59 -6.20
C GLN A 265 -14.29 -1.35 -5.36
N GLU A 266 -13.01 -1.11 -5.04
CA GLU A 266 -12.59 0.07 -4.30
C GLU A 266 -12.85 1.37 -5.09
N ILE A 267 -12.60 1.35 -6.42
CA ILE A 267 -12.91 2.47 -7.31
C ILE A 267 -14.42 2.72 -7.37
N LEU A 268 -15.24 1.67 -7.50
CA LEU A 268 -16.70 1.81 -7.56
C LEU A 268 -17.24 2.47 -6.30
N LYS A 269 -16.78 2.04 -5.12
CA LYS A 269 -17.18 2.64 -3.84
C LYS A 269 -16.82 4.13 -3.76
N LEU A 270 -15.66 4.51 -4.28
CA LEU A 270 -15.25 5.91 -4.29
C LEU A 270 -16.07 6.77 -5.24
N GLN A 271 -16.38 6.24 -6.42
CA GLN A 271 -17.23 6.92 -7.38
C GLN A 271 -18.66 7.04 -6.85
N TRP A 272 -19.15 6.01 -6.15
CA TRP A 272 -20.44 6.04 -5.46
C TRP A 272 -20.51 7.16 -4.42
N ASP A 273 -19.55 7.23 -3.50
CA ASP A 273 -19.51 8.26 -2.47
C ASP A 273 -19.37 9.68 -3.08
N THR A 274 -18.71 9.79 -4.24
CA THR A 274 -18.57 11.05 -4.96
C THR A 274 -19.86 11.45 -5.66
N ALA A 275 -20.49 10.53 -6.38
CA ALA A 275 -21.75 10.74 -7.07
C ALA A 275 -22.88 11.06 -6.08
N ARG A 276 -22.95 10.35 -4.94
CA ARG A 276 -23.94 10.63 -3.89
C ARG A 276 -23.78 12.01 -3.27
N ARG A 277 -22.54 12.48 -3.09
CA ARG A 277 -22.26 13.80 -2.52
C ARG A 277 -22.61 14.96 -3.46
N HIS A 278 -22.43 14.77 -4.76
CA HIS A 278 -22.69 15.82 -5.77
C HIS A 278 -24.02 15.64 -6.50
N ASP A 279 -24.78 14.61 -6.13
CA ASP A 279 -25.99 14.17 -6.80
C ASP A 279 -25.85 14.00 -8.32
N THR A 280 -24.76 13.35 -8.75
CA THR A 280 -24.50 13.07 -10.18
C THR A 280 -24.83 11.61 -10.54
N GLY A 281 -25.04 11.37 -11.84
CA GLY A 281 -25.29 10.02 -12.36
C GLY A 281 -24.07 9.12 -12.24
N LEU A 282 -24.29 7.85 -11.91
CA LEU A 282 -23.23 6.84 -11.88
C LEU A 282 -23.77 5.55 -12.47
N ALA A 283 -23.24 5.19 -13.64
CA ALA A 283 -23.64 4.00 -14.36
C ALA A 283 -22.58 2.90 -14.24
N VAL A 284 -23.03 1.65 -14.10
CA VAL A 284 -22.20 0.44 -14.03
C VAL A 284 -22.71 -0.56 -15.06
N ALA A 285 -21.79 -1.09 -15.87
CA ALA A 285 -22.09 -2.15 -16.82
C ALA A 285 -21.33 -3.41 -16.45
N PHE A 286 -22.05 -4.52 -16.33
CA PHE A 286 -21.48 -5.86 -16.17
C PHE A 286 -21.51 -6.56 -17.53
N ILE A 287 -20.37 -7.09 -17.97
CA ILE A 287 -20.15 -7.61 -19.32
C ILE A 287 -19.60 -9.02 -19.20
N ASP A 288 -20.14 -9.95 -19.98
CA ASP A 288 -19.60 -11.31 -20.09
C ASP A 288 -19.51 -11.72 -21.56
N LEU A 289 -18.35 -12.28 -21.95
CA LEU A 289 -18.11 -12.69 -23.34
C LEU A 289 -18.86 -13.98 -23.68
N ASP A 290 -19.69 -13.90 -24.71
CA ASP A 290 -20.56 -14.99 -25.09
C ASP A 290 -19.77 -16.19 -25.62
N HIS A 291 -20.12 -17.36 -25.08
CA HIS A 291 -19.56 -18.66 -25.48
C HIS A 291 -18.03 -18.73 -25.35
N PHE A 292 -17.40 -17.96 -24.44
CA PHE A 292 -15.95 -17.92 -24.27
C PHE A 292 -15.34 -19.29 -23.94
N LYS A 293 -16.02 -20.09 -23.11
CA LYS A 293 -15.63 -21.48 -22.82
C LYS A 293 -15.40 -22.31 -24.09
N GLN A 294 -16.24 -22.16 -25.11
CA GLN A 294 -16.07 -22.88 -26.39
C GLN A 294 -14.79 -22.47 -27.14
N ILE A 295 -14.34 -21.23 -26.97
CA ILE A 295 -13.07 -20.76 -27.55
C ILE A 295 -11.91 -21.51 -26.90
N ASN A 296 -11.91 -21.60 -25.56
CA ASN A 296 -10.89 -22.34 -24.83
C ASN A 296 -10.92 -23.83 -25.16
N ASP A 297 -12.11 -24.43 -25.22
CA ASP A 297 -12.28 -25.86 -25.47
C ASP A 297 -11.83 -26.26 -26.89
N ASN A 298 -12.05 -25.39 -27.89
CA ASN A 298 -11.72 -25.69 -29.29
C ASN A 298 -10.33 -25.23 -29.74
N TYR A 299 -9.78 -24.17 -29.14
CA TYR A 299 -8.54 -23.52 -29.60
C TYR A 299 -7.46 -23.41 -28.51
N GLY A 300 -7.74 -23.88 -27.29
CA GLY A 300 -6.83 -23.84 -26.16
C GLY A 300 -6.82 -22.49 -25.42
N HIS A 301 -6.30 -22.51 -24.20
CA HIS A 301 -6.27 -21.35 -23.31
C HIS A 301 -5.42 -20.19 -23.85
N GLU A 302 -4.33 -20.46 -24.58
CA GLU A 302 -3.50 -19.40 -25.18
C GLU A 302 -4.29 -18.58 -26.21
N ALA A 303 -5.16 -19.23 -26.99
CA ALA A 303 -6.03 -18.53 -27.94
C ALA A 303 -7.10 -17.70 -27.19
N GLY A 304 -7.68 -18.23 -26.11
CA GLY A 304 -8.58 -17.48 -25.24
C GLY A 304 -7.92 -16.24 -24.64
N ASP A 305 -6.67 -16.36 -24.19
CA ASP A 305 -5.89 -15.25 -23.65
C ASP A 305 -5.65 -14.14 -24.69
N LEU A 306 -5.38 -14.51 -25.94
CA LEU A 306 -5.26 -13.55 -27.05
C LEU A 306 -6.58 -12.83 -27.32
N VAL A 307 -7.70 -13.57 -27.35
CA VAL A 307 -9.04 -13.00 -27.52
C VAL A 307 -9.36 -12.02 -26.39
N LEU A 308 -9.04 -12.35 -25.13
CA LEU A 308 -9.25 -11.46 -23.99
C LEU A 308 -8.45 -10.16 -24.11
N ARG A 309 -7.18 -10.23 -24.54
CA ARG A 309 -6.33 -9.05 -24.74
C ARG A 309 -6.88 -8.15 -25.84
N GLU A 310 -7.24 -8.72 -26.98
CA GLU A 310 -7.79 -7.95 -28.12
C GLU A 310 -9.12 -7.30 -27.73
N CYS A 311 -10.03 -8.07 -27.13
CA CYS A 311 -11.33 -7.58 -26.69
C CYS A 311 -11.19 -6.42 -25.69
N THR A 312 -10.27 -6.55 -24.73
CA THR A 312 -9.97 -5.49 -23.76
C THR A 312 -9.54 -4.20 -24.46
N GLN A 313 -8.67 -4.29 -25.49
CA GLN A 313 -8.24 -3.12 -26.24
C GLN A 313 -9.39 -2.44 -26.98
N GLN A 314 -10.30 -3.22 -27.58
CA GLN A 314 -11.50 -2.70 -28.24
C GLN A 314 -12.44 -2.00 -27.25
N MET A 315 -12.65 -2.60 -26.07
CA MET A 315 -13.44 -1.97 -25.01
C MET A 315 -12.80 -0.64 -24.57
N LEU A 316 -11.50 -0.62 -24.27
CA LEU A 316 -10.81 0.62 -23.87
C LEU A 316 -10.89 1.72 -24.93
N ALA A 317 -10.79 1.37 -26.22
CA ALA A 317 -10.90 2.33 -27.32
C ALA A 317 -12.30 2.95 -27.44
N SER A 318 -13.33 2.26 -26.94
CA SER A 318 -14.73 2.74 -26.96
C SER A 318 -15.13 3.57 -25.73
N LEU A 319 -14.28 3.58 -24.70
CA LEU A 319 -14.53 4.22 -23.40
C LEU A 319 -13.87 5.60 -23.30
N ARG A 320 -14.44 6.47 -22.46
CA ARG A 320 -13.85 7.78 -22.14
C ARG A 320 -12.69 7.62 -21.16
N SER A 321 -11.84 8.63 -21.05
CA SER A 321 -10.73 8.64 -20.09
C SER A 321 -11.18 8.63 -18.62
N THR A 322 -12.40 9.06 -18.33
CA THR A 322 -13.03 9.02 -17.01
C THR A 322 -13.63 7.67 -16.67
N ASP A 323 -13.91 6.85 -17.67
CA ASP A 323 -14.50 5.53 -17.48
C ASP A 323 -13.43 4.55 -17.01
N THR A 324 -13.83 3.62 -16.15
CA THR A 324 -12.93 2.60 -15.62
C THR A 324 -13.37 1.23 -16.11
N LEU A 325 -12.53 0.59 -16.91
CA LEU A 325 -12.67 -0.83 -17.27
C LEU A 325 -11.88 -1.69 -16.28
N LEU A 326 -12.50 -2.79 -15.84
CA LEU A 326 -11.87 -3.77 -14.97
C LEU A 326 -12.30 -5.19 -15.37
N ARG A 327 -11.45 -6.18 -15.07
CA ARG A 327 -11.75 -7.60 -15.27
C ARG A 327 -12.23 -8.19 -13.95
N TRP A 328 -13.46 -8.69 -13.93
CA TRP A 328 -14.10 -9.24 -12.74
C TRP A 328 -13.63 -10.67 -12.45
N GLY A 329 -13.50 -11.49 -13.48
CA GLY A 329 -12.99 -12.86 -13.38
C GLY A 329 -13.19 -13.58 -14.72
N GLY A 330 -12.27 -14.48 -15.10
CA GLY A 330 -12.41 -15.22 -16.36
C GLY A 330 -12.64 -14.31 -17.58
N GLU A 331 -13.82 -14.41 -18.18
CA GLU A 331 -14.32 -13.64 -19.31
C GLU A 331 -15.25 -12.46 -18.95
N GLU A 332 -15.37 -12.17 -17.65
CA GLU A 332 -16.26 -11.13 -17.11
C GLU A 332 -15.51 -9.80 -16.93
N PHE A 333 -16.15 -8.71 -17.35
CA PHE A 333 -15.66 -7.34 -17.25
C PHE A 333 -16.71 -6.44 -16.62
N VAL A 334 -16.25 -5.38 -15.96
CA VAL A 334 -17.12 -4.32 -15.45
C VAL A 334 -16.61 -2.97 -15.93
N VAL A 335 -17.55 -2.11 -16.33
CA VAL A 335 -17.29 -0.72 -16.67
C VAL A 335 -17.97 0.18 -15.66
N ILE A 336 -17.21 1.09 -15.05
CA ILE A 336 -17.71 2.14 -14.17
C ILE A 336 -17.68 3.45 -14.95
N MET A 337 -18.81 4.13 -15.08
CA MET A 337 -18.99 5.37 -15.84
C MET A 337 -19.48 6.49 -14.90
N PRO A 338 -18.56 7.26 -14.30
CA PRO A 338 -18.92 8.43 -13.48
C PRO A 338 -19.62 9.50 -14.32
N ASP A 339 -20.44 10.33 -13.67
CA ASP A 339 -21.15 11.47 -14.26
C ASP A 339 -21.90 11.11 -15.55
N THR A 340 -22.48 9.90 -15.57
CA THR A 340 -23.13 9.32 -16.75
C THR A 340 -24.52 8.81 -16.37
N ASP A 341 -25.55 9.32 -17.04
CA ASP A 341 -26.92 8.84 -16.89
C ASP A 341 -27.16 7.53 -17.68
N ARG A 342 -28.31 6.88 -17.43
CA ARG A 342 -28.65 5.60 -18.05
C ARG A 342 -28.70 5.66 -19.58
N GLU A 343 -29.22 6.74 -20.17
CA GLU A 343 -29.33 6.86 -21.63
C GLU A 343 -27.96 7.06 -22.28
N GLN A 344 -27.10 7.89 -21.68
CA GLN A 344 -25.73 8.08 -22.12
C GLN A 344 -24.93 6.78 -22.05
N ALA A 345 -25.03 6.06 -20.93
CA ALA A 345 -24.42 4.74 -20.75
C ALA A 345 -24.94 3.73 -21.79
N ARG A 346 -26.27 3.68 -21.99
CA ARG A 346 -26.91 2.81 -22.98
C ARG A 346 -26.38 3.08 -24.39
N LEU A 347 -26.27 4.35 -24.79
CA LEU A 347 -25.73 4.73 -26.10
C LEU A 347 -24.25 4.36 -26.24
N ALA A 348 -23.43 4.56 -25.20
CA ALA A 348 -22.03 4.19 -25.21
C ALA A 348 -21.83 2.67 -25.36
N LEU A 349 -22.49 1.88 -24.52
CA LEU A 349 -22.41 0.41 -24.56
C LEU A 349 -23.01 -0.17 -25.85
N SER A 350 -24.10 0.41 -26.36
CA SER A 350 -24.67 0.00 -27.66
C SER A 350 -23.71 0.28 -28.82
N ARG A 351 -22.90 1.35 -28.75
CA ARG A 351 -21.83 1.58 -29.73
C ARG A 351 -20.72 0.54 -29.59
N MET A 352 -20.28 0.23 -28.37
CA MET A 352 -19.27 -0.79 -28.10
C MET A 352 -19.65 -2.17 -28.67
N ILE A 353 -20.89 -2.62 -28.46
CA ILE A 353 -21.39 -3.88 -29.04
C ILE A 353 -21.36 -3.83 -30.58
N ARG A 354 -21.82 -2.72 -31.17
CA ARG A 354 -21.90 -2.56 -32.64
C ARG A 354 -20.55 -2.44 -33.33
N SER A 355 -19.54 -1.87 -32.66
CA SER A 355 -18.19 -1.72 -33.22
C SER A 355 -17.38 -3.01 -33.28
N SER A 356 -17.96 -4.15 -32.85
CA SER A 356 -17.29 -5.44 -32.63
C SER A 356 -16.34 -5.41 -31.44
N LEU A 357 -16.34 -6.50 -30.66
CA LEU A 357 -15.41 -6.72 -29.55
C LEU A 357 -14.16 -7.48 -30.00
N GLY A 358 -13.91 -7.57 -31.30
CA GLY A 358 -12.85 -8.37 -31.90
C GLY A 358 -13.40 -9.61 -32.60
N ARG A 359 -12.52 -10.52 -32.99
CA ARG A 359 -12.88 -11.77 -33.66
C ARG A 359 -12.48 -12.98 -32.84
N ARG A 360 -13.25 -14.05 -32.99
CA ARG A 360 -12.90 -15.39 -32.52
C ARG A 360 -11.82 -15.99 -33.42
N PRO A 361 -11.10 -17.04 -32.98
CA PRO A 361 -10.08 -17.72 -33.80
C PRO A 361 -10.62 -18.28 -35.13
N ASP A 362 -11.91 -18.61 -35.20
CA ASP A 362 -12.61 -19.04 -36.43
C ASP A 362 -13.02 -17.88 -37.36
N GLY A 363 -12.72 -16.64 -36.99
CA GLY A 363 -13.06 -15.43 -37.73
C GLY A 363 -14.47 -14.89 -37.47
N SER A 364 -15.30 -15.59 -36.68
CA SER A 364 -16.63 -15.11 -36.31
C SER A 364 -16.55 -13.93 -35.32
N PRO A 365 -17.56 -13.04 -35.28
CA PRO A 365 -17.55 -11.92 -34.34
C PRO A 365 -17.57 -12.38 -32.87
N LEU A 366 -16.73 -11.77 -32.04
CA LEU A 366 -16.86 -11.91 -30.59
C LEU A 366 -18.03 -11.06 -30.12
N THR A 367 -18.95 -11.68 -29.37
CA THR A 367 -20.15 -11.04 -28.83
C THR A 367 -20.14 -11.07 -27.32
N ALA A 368 -20.93 -10.21 -26.69
CA ALA A 368 -21.04 -10.16 -25.24
C ALA A 368 -22.47 -9.86 -24.78
N SER A 369 -22.80 -10.38 -23.61
CA SER A 369 -24.02 -10.06 -22.87
C SER A 369 -23.70 -8.98 -21.84
N ILE A 370 -24.49 -7.89 -21.84
CA ILE A 370 -24.25 -6.72 -20.99
C ILE A 370 -25.49 -6.40 -20.15
N GLY A 371 -25.29 -6.20 -18.85
CA GLY A 371 -26.27 -5.63 -17.93
C GLY A 371 -25.85 -4.24 -17.47
N LEU A 372 -26.74 -3.27 -17.54
CA LEU A 372 -26.49 -1.88 -17.15
C LEU A 372 -27.37 -1.50 -15.96
N ALA A 373 -26.78 -0.89 -14.94
CA ALA A 373 -27.48 -0.24 -13.84
C ALA A 373 -26.99 1.19 -13.65
N GLU A 374 -27.86 2.08 -13.16
CA GLU A 374 -27.55 3.48 -12.90
C GLU A 374 -28.16 3.94 -11.58
N ARG A 375 -27.34 4.62 -10.77
CA ARG A 375 -27.65 5.02 -9.40
C ARG A 375 -28.99 5.74 -9.22
N CYS A 376 -29.26 6.77 -10.03
CA CYS A 376 -30.39 7.66 -9.82
C CYS A 376 -31.73 7.02 -10.22
N VAL A 377 -31.76 6.26 -11.30
CA VAL A 377 -33.02 5.68 -11.83
C VAL A 377 -33.37 4.31 -11.27
N ASP A 378 -32.39 3.58 -10.72
CA ASP A 378 -32.61 2.23 -10.18
C ASP A 378 -32.86 2.19 -8.67
N PHE A 379 -32.86 3.34 -7.98
CA PHE A 379 -33.18 3.47 -6.56
C PHE A 379 -32.39 2.51 -5.64
N VAL A 380 -31.13 2.26 -5.97
CA VAL A 380 -30.21 1.45 -5.16
C VAL A 380 -29.58 2.29 -4.05
N GLU A 381 -29.29 1.66 -2.91
CA GLU A 381 -28.78 2.36 -1.70
C GLU A 381 -27.27 2.20 -1.51
N SER A 382 -26.64 1.30 -2.27
CA SER A 382 -25.22 1.00 -2.15
C SER A 382 -24.52 0.71 -3.49
N ALA A 383 -23.20 0.88 -3.50
CA ALA A 383 -22.34 0.50 -4.62
C ALA A 383 -22.44 -1.01 -4.94
N GLU A 384 -22.57 -1.82 -3.89
CA GLU A 384 -22.73 -3.27 -3.98
C GLU A 384 -24.06 -3.66 -4.64
N GLU A 385 -25.16 -3.02 -4.26
CA GLU A 385 -26.49 -3.22 -4.90
C GLU A 385 -26.50 -2.79 -6.36
N LEU A 386 -25.85 -1.66 -6.69
CA LEU A 386 -25.74 -1.19 -8.08
C LEU A 386 -25.06 -2.23 -8.97
N LEU A 387 -23.98 -2.83 -8.46
CA LEU A 387 -23.23 -3.86 -9.18
C LEU A 387 -24.02 -5.16 -9.31
N ASP A 388 -24.67 -5.60 -8.23
CA ASP A 388 -25.52 -6.81 -8.21
C ASP A 388 -26.69 -6.69 -9.20
N LEU A 389 -27.30 -5.51 -9.32
CA LEU A 389 -28.34 -5.25 -10.31
C LEU A 389 -27.81 -5.32 -11.75
N ALA A 390 -26.61 -4.79 -12.00
CA ALA A 390 -25.96 -4.90 -13.31
C ALA A 390 -25.66 -6.36 -13.67
N ASP A 391 -25.18 -7.16 -12.71
CA ASP A 391 -24.94 -8.60 -12.89
C ASP A 391 -26.22 -9.38 -13.23
N LYS A 392 -27.30 -9.15 -12.45
CA LYS A 392 -28.63 -9.74 -12.74
C LYS A 392 -29.12 -9.39 -14.15
N ARG A 393 -28.93 -8.14 -14.59
CA ARG A 393 -29.30 -7.73 -15.95
C ARG A 393 -28.40 -8.36 -17.03
N MET A 394 -27.12 -8.60 -16.74
CA MET A 394 -26.22 -9.32 -17.65
C MET A 394 -26.66 -10.79 -17.79
N TYR A 395 -27.05 -11.41 -16.68
CA TYR A 395 -27.63 -12.75 -16.69
C TYR A 395 -28.91 -12.81 -17.53
N LEU A 396 -29.80 -11.82 -17.42
CA LEU A 396 -30.98 -11.70 -18.30
C LEU A 396 -30.59 -11.56 -19.78
N ALA A 397 -29.54 -10.80 -20.10
CA ALA A 397 -29.03 -10.71 -21.47
C ALA A 397 -28.56 -12.08 -21.98
N LYS A 398 -27.89 -12.88 -21.14
CA LYS A 398 -27.47 -14.26 -21.48
C LYS A 398 -28.65 -15.19 -21.76
N THR A 399 -29.67 -15.18 -20.91
CA THR A 399 -30.84 -16.07 -21.04
C THR A 399 -31.79 -15.61 -22.14
N SER A 400 -31.82 -14.32 -22.46
CA SER A 400 -32.67 -13.75 -23.52
C SER A 400 -32.10 -13.89 -24.93
N GLY A 401 -31.03 -14.68 -25.12
CA GLY A 401 -30.45 -14.95 -26.45
C GLY A 401 -29.13 -14.24 -26.73
N ARG A 402 -28.44 -13.71 -25.70
CA ARG A 402 -27.06 -13.18 -25.78
C ARG A 402 -26.91 -11.97 -26.71
N ASN A 403 -25.67 -11.50 -26.89
CA ASN A 403 -25.27 -10.41 -27.78
C ASN A 403 -26.15 -9.15 -27.66
N ARG A 404 -26.40 -8.71 -26.42
CA ARG A 404 -27.33 -7.62 -26.14
C ARG A 404 -27.03 -6.91 -24.84
N LEU A 405 -27.62 -5.73 -24.74
CA LEU A 405 -27.65 -4.89 -23.54
C LEU A 405 -29.03 -4.97 -22.89
N CYS A 406 -29.07 -5.28 -21.59
CA CYS A 406 -30.26 -5.22 -20.74
C CYS A 406 -30.08 -4.12 -19.68
N PHE A 407 -31.06 -3.24 -19.58
CA PHE A 407 -31.07 -2.10 -18.63
C PHE A 407 -32.44 -1.90 -17.96
N GLU A 408 -33.42 -2.74 -18.30
CA GLU A 408 -34.73 -2.73 -17.69
C GLU A 408 -34.73 -3.60 -16.43
N ALA A 409 -35.66 -3.33 -15.50
CA ALA A 409 -35.81 -4.17 -14.32
C ALA A 409 -36.17 -5.61 -14.75
N PRO A 410 -35.66 -6.64 -14.06
CA PRO A 410 -36.15 -8.00 -14.25
C PRO A 410 -37.67 -8.02 -14.07
N SER A 411 -38.44 -8.32 -15.11
CA SER A 411 -39.81 -8.79 -14.91
C SER A 411 -39.69 -10.14 -14.20
N GLU A 412 -40.05 -10.19 -12.92
CA GLU A 412 -40.10 -11.38 -12.05
C GLU A 412 -39.33 -12.60 -12.58
N ILE A 413 -38.08 -12.77 -12.15
CA ILE A 413 -37.33 -14.00 -12.40
C ILE A 413 -38.15 -15.14 -11.76
N PRO A 414 -38.53 -16.21 -12.50
CA PRO A 414 -39.13 -17.38 -11.87
C PRO A 414 -38.15 -17.90 -10.82
N SER A 415 -38.58 -17.91 -9.56
CA SER A 415 -37.78 -18.38 -8.43
C SER A 415 -37.14 -19.73 -8.75
N GLU A 416 -35.81 -19.79 -8.81
CA GLU A 416 -35.10 -21.06 -8.85
C GLU A 416 -35.42 -21.87 -7.58
N THR A 417 -36.07 -23.02 -7.77
CA THR A 417 -36.10 -24.10 -6.78
C THR A 417 -34.66 -24.48 -6.40
N PRO A 418 -34.34 -24.63 -5.10
CA PRO A 418 -32.98 -24.97 -4.68
C PRO A 418 -32.61 -26.36 -5.23
N LEU A 419 -31.48 -26.43 -5.93
CA LEU A 419 -30.77 -27.67 -6.21
C LEU A 419 -30.43 -28.34 -4.87
N SER A 420 -31.23 -29.35 -4.50
CA SER A 420 -30.92 -30.24 -3.39
C SER A 420 -29.67 -31.03 -3.73
N ALA A 421 -28.72 -31.04 -2.81
CA ALA A 421 -27.62 -31.98 -2.79
C ALA A 421 -28.14 -33.43 -2.86
N ALA A 422 -27.57 -34.20 -3.78
CA ALA A 422 -27.52 -35.66 -3.76
C ALA A 422 -26.08 -36.09 -3.98
#